data_AF-A0A6G1KRK8-F1
#
_entry.id   AF-A0A6G1KRK8-F1
#
_cell.length_a   1.000
_cell.length_b   1.000
_cell.length_c   1.000
_cell.angle_alpha   90.00
_cell.angle_beta   90.00
_cell.angle_gamma   90.00
#
_symmetry.space_group_name_H-M   'P 1'
#
loop_
_entity.id
_entity.type
_entity.pdbx_description
1 polymer ?
#
loop_
_entity_poly.entity_id
_entity_poly.type
_entity_poly.pdbx_seq_one_letter_code
_entity_poly.pdbx_strand_id
1 'polypeptide(L)'
;MALLLALASTRRIRYCSTPGHLHRFYIYFSGCNHVSTSETPPKMQSSVPPEIPGHIMPHDATEQLRHSVANLLERDSTRFPGAQPVSFGREHIAELQRTEYFMCEKTDGIRVLLYLTYIDTGNSFDPATFFIDRKNNYYEVTPALRFPYYRFPGEPDKFLFNTILDGELVHDTVPGEPEPRLVFYVFDCLALDNANNTGRPLDIRIGKLKEHVFKPYMAWMAANPQLHLQQPFRVQEKQVYPPYSFAAMFNQVLPTLRHGNDGLIFTCKNTRYEFGTDKHILKWKPPHENTIDFKLKLGDFPTFDPEDGEEGLIPDYDAKPLRFILLVNHGSNNNQPFGHDLTVSDQEWEILKGLNQRLDGRIIECYRADHDTWRYKPEHDGSPRWRDDKKDANHISTVRSVLESIEDPVTEQDLLSVEGRIKQAVKRLREEEKEKRDRARQQAQQQQQHAGPHHDAKKRKYSEANGNGSTH
;
A
#
# COMPACT_ATOMS: atom_id res chain seq x y z
N MET A 1 -15.34 55.50 24.10
CA MET A 1 -15.85 56.11 25.34
C MET A 1 -16.78 55.11 26.01
N ALA A 2 -16.45 54.70 27.25
CA ALA A 2 -17.35 54.33 28.36
C ALA A 2 -18.48 53.30 28.13
N LEU A 3 -18.92 52.45 29.05
CA LEU A 3 -18.49 51.91 30.33
C LEU A 3 -19.58 50.85 30.67
N LEU A 4 -19.18 49.75 31.32
CA LEU A 4 -19.92 48.89 32.26
C LEU A 4 -21.46 49.05 32.43
N LEU A 5 -22.17 47.91 32.49
CA LEU A 5 -23.20 47.65 33.51
C LEU A 5 -23.35 46.16 33.82
N ALA A 6 -23.44 45.89 35.11
CA ALA A 6 -23.46 44.59 35.78
C ALA A 6 -24.87 43.98 35.89
N LEU A 7 -24.95 42.66 36.10
CA LEU A 7 -26.01 42.04 36.91
C LEU A 7 -25.46 40.81 37.64
N ALA A 8 -25.40 40.93 38.96
CA ALA A 8 -25.20 39.83 39.90
C ALA A 8 -26.57 39.28 40.34
N SER A 9 -26.67 37.97 40.56
CA SER A 9 -27.71 37.38 41.41
C SER A 9 -27.10 36.38 42.37
N THR A 10 -27.57 36.49 43.61
CA THR A 10 -27.09 35.94 44.87
C THR A 10 -27.71 34.56 45.14
N ARG A 11 -27.04 33.72 45.96
CA ARG A 11 -27.65 33.09 47.16
C ARG A 11 -26.68 32.22 47.98
N ARG A 12 -26.37 32.75 49.18
CA ARG A 12 -26.26 32.16 50.54
C ARG A 12 -25.60 30.78 50.75
N ILE A 13 -24.53 30.83 51.54
CA ILE A 13 -23.94 29.71 52.30
C ILE A 13 -24.44 29.79 53.76
N ARG A 14 -24.80 28.65 54.36
CA ARG A 14 -24.91 28.46 55.83
C ARG A 14 -23.80 27.51 56.27
N TYR A 15 -23.12 27.84 57.38
CA TYR A 15 -22.15 27.00 58.08
C TYR A 15 -22.78 26.36 59.32
N CYS A 16 -22.37 25.12 59.64
CA CYS A 16 -22.31 24.61 61.02
C CYS A 16 -21.26 23.48 61.15
N SER A 17 -20.25 23.76 61.99
CA SER A 17 -19.56 22.92 63.00
C SER A 17 -18.89 21.56 62.67
N THR A 18 -17.56 21.59 62.86
CA THR A 18 -16.44 20.62 63.11
C THR A 18 -16.68 19.39 64.02
N PRO A 19 -15.69 18.48 64.32
CA PRO A 19 -14.34 18.22 63.75
C PRO A 19 -13.96 16.70 63.60
N GLY A 20 -12.84 16.39 62.92
CA GLY A 20 -12.09 15.15 63.18
C GLY A 20 -10.95 14.79 62.21
N HIS A 21 -9.72 14.78 62.75
CA HIS A 21 -8.53 14.00 62.30
C HIS A 21 -7.54 14.57 61.27
N LEU A 22 -6.52 15.25 61.83
CA LEU A 22 -5.07 15.00 61.74
C LEU A 22 -4.43 14.55 60.40
N HIS A 23 -3.70 15.54 59.86
CA HIS A 23 -2.58 15.55 58.92
C HIS A 23 -1.75 14.27 58.66
N ARG A 24 -1.44 14.06 57.37
CA ARG A 24 -0.07 13.81 56.90
C ARG A 24 0.24 14.71 55.70
N PHE A 25 1.33 15.47 55.82
CA PHE A 25 1.87 16.38 54.82
C PHE A 25 2.57 15.59 53.69
N TYR A 26 2.34 15.99 52.44
CA TYR A 26 3.37 15.95 51.39
C TYR A 26 3.42 17.33 50.73
N ILE A 27 4.62 17.90 50.75
CA ILE A 27 4.98 19.19 50.18
C ILE A 27 5.03 19.02 48.65
N TYR A 28 4.19 19.76 47.92
CA TYR A 28 4.39 20.02 46.49
C TYR A 28 4.69 21.51 46.31
N PHE A 29 5.87 21.81 45.78
CA PHE A 29 6.19 23.13 45.26
C PHE A 29 5.58 23.29 43.87
N SER A 30 4.91 24.43 43.72
CA SER A 30 4.15 24.92 42.58
C SER A 30 4.95 25.07 41.28
N GLY A 31 4.26 24.92 40.14
CA GLY A 31 4.77 25.47 38.89
C GLY A 31 4.01 25.13 37.60
N CYS A 32 3.02 25.98 37.28
CA CYS A 32 2.55 26.34 35.94
C CYS A 32 1.56 25.45 35.15
N ASN A 33 0.35 26.03 35.01
CA ASN A 33 -0.51 26.12 33.83
C ASN A 33 -1.01 24.83 33.17
N HIS A 34 -2.15 24.34 33.68
CA HIS A 34 -3.06 23.49 32.92
C HIS A 34 -3.68 24.28 31.75
N VAL A 35 -3.20 24.00 30.54
CA VAL A 35 -4.01 24.09 29.33
C VAL A 35 -4.80 22.78 29.25
N SER A 36 -6.13 22.86 29.20
CA SER A 36 -6.97 21.68 29.01
C SER A 36 -6.88 21.22 27.55
N THR A 37 -5.99 20.28 27.26
CA THR A 37 -6.04 19.51 26.02
C THR A 37 -6.87 18.25 26.28
N SER A 38 -8.16 18.30 25.95
CA SER A 38 -8.93 17.09 25.68
C SER A 38 -8.53 16.57 24.30
N GLU A 39 -7.30 16.10 24.17
CA GLU A 39 -6.87 15.35 22.99
C GLU A 39 -7.22 13.89 23.27
N THR A 40 -8.31 13.44 22.66
CA THR A 40 -8.44 12.02 22.36
C THR A 40 -7.26 11.66 21.46
N PRO A 41 -6.43 10.67 21.83
CA PRO A 41 -5.34 10.27 20.95
C PRO A 41 -5.93 9.85 19.60
N PRO A 42 -5.27 10.17 18.47
CA PRO A 42 -5.74 9.73 17.17
C PRO A 42 -5.84 8.20 17.18
N LYS A 43 -7.03 7.66 16.91
CA LYS A 43 -7.22 6.23 16.70
C LYS A 43 -6.28 5.79 15.57
N MET A 44 -5.22 5.07 15.90
CA MET A 44 -4.39 4.40 14.90
C MET A 44 -5.20 3.28 14.23
N GLN A 45 -4.97 3.12 12.93
CA GLN A 45 -5.82 2.38 12.01
C GLN A 45 -5.95 0.90 12.40
N SER A 46 -7.17 0.36 12.26
CA SER A 46 -7.43 -1.08 12.30
C SER A 46 -6.50 -1.80 11.33
N SER A 47 -5.73 -2.76 11.84
CA SER A 47 -4.77 -3.59 11.10
C SER A 47 -5.44 -4.64 10.19
N VAL A 48 -6.77 -4.64 10.13
CA VAL A 48 -7.57 -5.51 9.25
C VAL A 48 -7.67 -4.88 7.86
N PRO A 49 -7.21 -5.57 6.80
CA PRO A 49 -7.34 -5.08 5.43
C PRO A 49 -8.81 -4.82 5.04
N PRO A 50 -9.09 -3.81 4.19
CA PRO A 50 -10.45 -3.53 3.73
C PRO A 50 -11.05 -4.72 2.99
N GLU A 51 -12.36 -4.96 3.13
CA GLU A 51 -13.05 -5.89 2.23
C GLU A 51 -13.14 -5.29 0.81
N ILE A 52 -12.92 -6.11 -0.22
CA ILE A 52 -13.07 -5.67 -1.61
C ILE A 52 -14.57 -5.48 -1.88
N PRO A 53 -15.04 -4.26 -2.23
CA PRO A 53 -16.45 -4.03 -2.47
C PRO A 53 -16.86 -4.70 -3.77
N GLY A 54 -18.07 -5.27 -3.76
CA GLY A 54 -18.65 -5.93 -4.93
C GLY A 54 -18.90 -7.41 -4.73
N HIS A 55 -19.53 -8.02 -5.73
CA HIS A 55 -19.86 -9.45 -5.70
C HIS A 55 -18.75 -10.23 -6.40
N ILE A 56 -18.22 -11.24 -5.72
CA ILE A 56 -17.26 -12.15 -6.34
C ILE A 56 -17.96 -12.93 -7.47
N MET A 57 -17.38 -12.88 -8.66
CA MET A 57 -17.93 -13.51 -9.84
C MET A 57 -17.59 -15.02 -9.86
N PRO A 58 -18.55 -15.88 -10.24
CA PRO A 58 -18.30 -17.31 -10.45
C PRO A 58 -17.17 -17.56 -11.46
N HIS A 59 -16.40 -18.64 -11.25
CA HIS A 59 -15.22 -18.90 -12.06
C HIS A 59 -15.55 -19.08 -13.56
N ASP A 60 -16.63 -19.77 -13.88
CA ASP A 60 -17.12 -19.97 -15.25
C ASP A 60 -17.53 -18.65 -15.92
N ALA A 61 -18.15 -17.74 -15.17
CA ALA A 61 -18.54 -16.41 -15.65
C ALA A 61 -17.35 -15.48 -15.90
N THR A 62 -16.17 -15.75 -15.32
CA THR A 62 -14.99 -14.88 -15.43
C THR A 62 -14.02 -15.26 -16.53
N GLU A 63 -14.18 -16.41 -17.20
CA GLU A 63 -13.29 -16.84 -18.29
C GLU A 63 -13.24 -15.82 -19.43
N GLN A 64 -14.40 -15.30 -19.86
CA GLN A 64 -14.45 -14.28 -20.90
C GLN A 64 -13.75 -12.99 -20.45
N LEU A 65 -13.92 -12.56 -19.20
CA LEU A 65 -13.25 -11.37 -18.65
C LEU A 65 -11.73 -11.56 -18.59
N ARG A 66 -11.25 -12.74 -18.21
CA ARG A 66 -9.82 -13.09 -18.20
C ARG A 66 -9.22 -13.03 -19.61
N HIS A 67 -9.92 -13.57 -20.60
CA HIS A 67 -9.51 -13.48 -22.00
C HIS A 67 -9.53 -12.03 -22.52
N SER A 68 -10.55 -11.24 -22.18
CA SER A 68 -10.61 -9.82 -22.54
C SER A 68 -9.45 -9.02 -21.95
N VAL A 69 -9.11 -9.25 -20.69
CA VAL A 69 -7.94 -8.63 -20.04
C VAL A 69 -6.64 -9.09 -20.71
N ALA A 70 -6.48 -10.38 -21.00
CA ALA A 70 -5.29 -10.90 -21.66
C ALA A 70 -5.11 -10.32 -23.08
N ASN A 71 -6.19 -10.25 -23.86
CA ASN A 71 -6.20 -9.66 -25.20
C ASN A 71 -5.89 -8.16 -25.17
N LEU A 72 -6.51 -7.41 -24.25
CA LEU A 72 -6.27 -5.97 -24.09
C LEU A 72 -4.81 -5.66 -23.71
N LEU A 73 -4.16 -6.58 -22.99
CA LEU A 73 -2.76 -6.48 -22.61
C LEU A 73 -1.81 -7.19 -23.60
N GLU A 74 -2.33 -7.70 -24.71
CA GLU A 74 -1.60 -8.42 -25.77
C GLU A 74 -0.79 -9.61 -25.24
N ARG A 75 -1.45 -10.50 -24.49
CA ARG A 75 -0.84 -11.68 -23.86
C ARG A 75 -1.63 -12.95 -24.14
N ASP A 76 -0.90 -14.07 -24.20
CA ASP A 76 -1.51 -15.40 -24.28
C ASP A 76 -2.00 -15.93 -22.91
N SER A 77 -1.38 -15.47 -21.82
CA SER A 77 -1.66 -15.98 -20.47
C SER A 77 -2.75 -15.17 -19.76
N THR A 78 -3.81 -15.87 -19.33
CA THR A 78 -4.94 -15.36 -18.53
C THR A 78 -4.66 -15.25 -17.04
N ARG A 79 -3.44 -15.56 -16.59
CA ARG A 79 -3.03 -15.38 -15.17
C ARG A 79 -3.00 -13.91 -14.78
N PHE A 80 -3.13 -13.64 -13.48
CA PHE A 80 -3.10 -12.30 -12.91
C PHE A 80 -1.97 -11.44 -13.51
N PRO A 81 -2.27 -10.25 -14.08
CA PRO A 81 -1.28 -9.50 -14.82
C PRO A 81 -0.42 -8.57 -13.96
N GLY A 82 -0.71 -8.34 -12.68
CA GLY A 82 -0.01 -7.33 -11.89
C GLY A 82 1.48 -7.66 -11.57
N ALA A 83 2.35 -6.64 -11.67
CA ALA A 83 3.79 -6.69 -11.39
C ALA A 83 4.10 -6.85 -9.88
N GLN A 84 4.91 -7.81 -9.45
CA GLN A 84 5.23 -8.03 -8.04
C GLN A 84 6.61 -7.44 -7.67
N PRO A 85 6.70 -6.58 -6.64
CA PRO A 85 7.96 -5.96 -6.23
C PRO A 85 8.90 -6.92 -5.50
N VAL A 86 10.20 -6.69 -5.68
CA VAL A 86 11.30 -7.35 -4.95
C VAL A 86 11.72 -6.53 -3.73
N SER A 87 12.31 -7.19 -2.73
CA SER A 87 12.78 -6.51 -1.50
C SER A 87 13.96 -5.58 -1.80
N PHE A 88 13.96 -4.40 -1.17
CA PHE A 88 15.04 -3.43 -1.29
C PHE A 88 16.22 -3.81 -0.39
N GLY A 89 17.33 -4.22 -1.00
CA GLY A 89 18.63 -4.43 -0.36
C GLY A 89 19.65 -3.30 -0.58
N ARG A 90 20.83 -3.39 0.06
CA ARG A 90 21.89 -2.36 -0.02
C ARG A 90 22.37 -2.08 -1.44
N GLU A 91 22.44 -3.08 -2.29
CA GLU A 91 22.84 -2.98 -3.69
C GLU A 91 21.96 -1.99 -4.48
N HIS A 92 20.70 -1.82 -4.05
CA HIS A 92 19.76 -0.92 -4.68
C HIS A 92 20.04 0.55 -4.37
N ILE A 93 20.77 0.88 -3.31
CA ILE A 93 21.26 2.25 -3.06
C ILE A 93 22.17 2.72 -4.21
N ALA A 94 22.98 1.81 -4.75
CA ALA A 94 23.80 2.09 -5.92
C ALA A 94 22.94 2.14 -7.19
N GLU A 95 21.88 1.34 -7.29
CA GLU A 95 20.94 1.36 -8.41
C GLU A 95 20.20 2.70 -8.53
N LEU A 96 19.73 3.26 -7.41
CA LEU A 96 19.08 4.58 -7.36
C LEU A 96 19.99 5.72 -7.84
N GLN A 97 21.32 5.51 -7.88
CA GLN A 97 22.29 6.47 -8.44
C GLN A 97 22.58 6.24 -9.93
N ARG A 98 22.30 5.04 -10.46
CA ARG A 98 22.53 4.71 -11.88
C ARG A 98 21.30 4.94 -12.74
N THR A 99 20.13 4.76 -12.17
CA THR A 99 18.85 4.82 -12.89
C THR A 99 17.87 5.71 -12.12
N GLU A 100 17.06 6.48 -12.83
CA GLU A 100 16.04 7.31 -12.21
C GLU A 100 14.81 6.46 -11.83
N TYR A 101 14.42 6.53 -10.56
CA TYR A 101 13.22 5.90 -10.01
C TYR A 101 12.23 6.97 -9.56
N PHE A 102 10.96 6.63 -9.46
CA PHE A 102 9.99 7.35 -8.64
C PHE A 102 9.79 6.64 -7.31
N MET A 103 9.48 7.41 -6.28
CA MET A 103 9.23 6.92 -4.92
C MET A 103 7.82 7.30 -4.49
N CYS A 104 7.11 6.39 -3.83
CA CYS A 104 5.91 6.71 -3.08
C CYS A 104 5.89 5.96 -1.75
N GLU A 105 5.00 6.37 -0.86
CA GLU A 105 4.71 5.60 0.34
C GLU A 105 4.16 4.22 -0.06
N LYS A 106 4.54 3.17 0.68
CA LYS A 106 3.97 1.83 0.55
C LYS A 106 2.76 1.69 1.46
N THR A 107 1.59 1.61 0.85
CA THR A 107 0.36 1.53 1.61
C THR A 107 0.18 0.16 2.22
N ASP A 108 -0.51 0.13 3.36
CA ASP A 108 -1.00 -1.09 3.98
C ASP A 108 -2.47 -1.30 3.60
N GLY A 109 -2.70 -1.88 2.42
CA GLY A 109 -4.04 -2.14 1.90
C GLY A 109 -4.12 -3.43 1.08
N ILE A 110 -5.23 -3.57 0.33
CA ILE A 110 -5.41 -4.66 -0.62
C ILE A 110 -5.11 -4.17 -2.02
N ARG A 111 -4.03 -4.70 -2.60
CA ARG A 111 -3.73 -4.47 -4.01
C ARG A 111 -4.72 -5.18 -4.92
N VAL A 112 -5.34 -4.41 -5.81
CA VAL A 112 -6.28 -4.86 -6.83
C VAL A 112 -6.05 -4.10 -8.12
N LEU A 113 -6.33 -4.73 -9.25
CA LEU A 113 -6.47 -4.01 -10.52
C LEU A 113 -7.92 -3.56 -10.68
N LEU A 114 -8.14 -2.34 -11.16
CA LEU A 114 -9.46 -1.85 -11.55
C LEU A 114 -9.61 -1.98 -13.06
N TYR A 115 -10.56 -2.80 -13.50
CA TYR A 115 -10.91 -3.00 -14.90
C TYR A 115 -12.25 -2.31 -15.21
N LEU A 116 -12.17 -1.29 -16.05
CA LEU A 116 -13.32 -0.56 -16.57
C LEU A 116 -13.68 -1.10 -17.96
N THR A 117 -14.93 -1.51 -18.14
CA THR A 117 -15.47 -2.02 -19.39
C THR A 117 -16.94 -1.65 -19.53
N TYR A 118 -17.66 -2.30 -20.43
CA TYR A 118 -19.09 -2.13 -20.62
C TYR A 118 -19.78 -3.48 -20.79
N ILE A 119 -21.07 -3.52 -20.52
CA ILE A 119 -21.98 -4.61 -20.87
C ILE A 119 -22.83 -4.12 -22.05
N ASP A 120 -22.82 -4.89 -23.13
CA ASP A 120 -23.71 -4.67 -24.27
C ASP A 120 -25.07 -5.32 -23.99
N THR A 121 -26.10 -4.50 -23.79
CA THR A 121 -27.47 -4.96 -23.55
C THR A 121 -28.27 -5.13 -24.87
N GLY A 122 -27.61 -4.91 -26.01
CA GLY A 122 -28.22 -4.81 -27.35
C GLY A 122 -28.84 -3.44 -27.65
N ASN A 123 -29.23 -2.69 -26.61
CA ASN A 123 -29.84 -1.36 -26.73
C ASN A 123 -28.93 -0.23 -26.20
N SER A 124 -28.08 -0.54 -25.22
CA SER A 124 -27.13 0.39 -24.61
C SER A 124 -25.82 -0.31 -24.27
N PHE A 125 -24.76 0.50 -24.15
CA PHE A 125 -23.50 0.09 -23.54
C PHE A 125 -23.46 0.63 -22.12
N ASP A 126 -23.76 -0.23 -21.16
CA ASP A 126 -23.79 0.16 -19.75
C ASP A 126 -22.40 -0.03 -19.13
N PRO A 127 -21.90 0.93 -18.33
CA PRO A 127 -20.58 0.80 -17.71
C PRO A 127 -20.54 -0.39 -16.75
N ALA A 128 -19.46 -1.14 -16.81
CA ALA A 128 -19.17 -2.23 -15.88
C ALA A 128 -17.79 -2.03 -15.26
N THR A 129 -17.69 -2.30 -13.96
CA THR A 129 -16.47 -2.09 -13.18
C THR A 129 -16.14 -3.37 -12.42
N PHE A 130 -14.91 -3.83 -12.57
CA PHE A 130 -14.42 -5.01 -11.86
C PHE A 130 -13.15 -4.68 -11.08
N PHE A 131 -13.05 -5.16 -9.85
CA PHE A 131 -11.76 -5.35 -9.21
C PHE A 131 -11.21 -6.74 -9.51
N ILE A 132 -9.89 -6.83 -9.66
CA ILE A 132 -9.17 -8.09 -9.89
C ILE A 132 -8.12 -8.23 -8.78
N ASP A 133 -8.27 -9.24 -7.92
CA ASP A 133 -7.30 -9.50 -6.84
C ASP A 133 -6.06 -10.27 -7.34
N ARG A 134 -5.06 -10.43 -6.46
CA ARG A 134 -3.83 -11.19 -6.78
C ARG A 134 -4.07 -12.66 -7.11
N LYS A 135 -5.19 -13.24 -6.68
CA LYS A 135 -5.59 -14.63 -6.98
C LYS A 135 -6.34 -14.73 -8.31
N ASN A 136 -6.51 -13.61 -9.03
CA ASN A 136 -7.24 -13.52 -10.29
C ASN A 136 -8.76 -13.77 -10.14
N ASN A 137 -9.30 -13.45 -8.97
CA ASN A 137 -10.74 -13.36 -8.73
C ASN A 137 -11.25 -12.00 -9.19
N TYR A 138 -12.42 -11.98 -9.82
CA TYR A 138 -13.07 -10.76 -10.29
C TYR A 138 -14.23 -10.42 -9.36
N TYR A 139 -14.31 -9.16 -8.96
CA TYR A 139 -15.36 -8.63 -8.10
C TYR A 139 -16.12 -7.57 -8.89
N GLU A 140 -17.39 -7.83 -9.18
CA GLU A 140 -18.26 -6.86 -9.85
C GLU A 140 -18.66 -5.76 -8.87
N VAL A 141 -18.27 -4.53 -9.19
CA VAL A 141 -18.52 -3.35 -8.36
C VAL A 141 -19.83 -2.69 -8.77
N THR A 142 -20.77 -2.59 -7.83
CA THR A 142 -22.07 -1.93 -8.05
C THR A 142 -22.29 -0.80 -7.02
N PRO A 143 -22.72 0.40 -7.43
CA PRO A 143 -22.90 0.84 -8.81
C PRO A 143 -21.55 0.97 -9.55
N ALA A 144 -21.56 0.77 -10.87
CA ALA A 144 -20.36 0.88 -11.69
C ALA A 144 -19.79 2.30 -11.65
N LEU A 145 -18.46 2.41 -11.68
CA LEU A 145 -17.79 3.70 -11.77
C LEU A 145 -17.92 4.26 -13.18
N ARG A 146 -18.23 5.56 -13.28
CA ARG A 146 -18.25 6.30 -14.54
C ARG A 146 -17.10 7.28 -14.57
N PHE A 147 -16.06 6.97 -15.35
CA PHE A 147 -14.97 7.88 -15.65
C PHE A 147 -15.27 8.63 -16.95
N PRO A 148 -15.30 9.97 -16.96
CA PRO A 148 -15.57 10.75 -18.18
C PRO A 148 -14.57 10.46 -19.28
N TYR A 149 -15.03 10.44 -20.54
CA TYR A 149 -14.14 10.30 -21.68
C TYR A 149 -13.26 11.54 -21.87
N TYR A 150 -11.94 11.37 -21.82
CA TYR A 150 -10.98 12.47 -21.75
C TYR A 150 -11.01 13.46 -22.91
N ARG A 151 -11.44 13.05 -24.11
CA ARG A 151 -11.58 13.96 -25.27
C ARG A 151 -12.88 14.75 -25.25
N PHE A 152 -13.90 14.24 -24.55
CA PHE A 152 -15.24 14.84 -24.47
C PHE A 152 -15.74 14.80 -23.01
N PRO A 153 -15.01 15.42 -22.04
CA PRO A 153 -15.28 15.24 -20.61
C PRO A 153 -16.58 15.88 -20.13
N GLY A 154 -17.20 16.74 -20.95
CA GLY A 154 -18.49 17.36 -20.66
C GLY A 154 -19.70 16.57 -21.18
N GLU A 155 -19.49 15.47 -21.91
CA GLU A 155 -20.57 14.64 -22.44
C GLU A 155 -20.87 13.48 -21.46
N PRO A 156 -22.00 13.53 -20.72
CA PRO A 156 -22.28 12.57 -19.64
C PRO A 156 -22.30 11.11 -20.11
N ASP A 157 -22.72 10.88 -21.35
CA ASP A 157 -22.88 9.55 -21.93
C ASP A 157 -21.56 8.92 -22.37
N LYS A 158 -20.49 9.71 -22.55
CA LYS A 158 -19.18 9.21 -22.99
C LYS A 158 -18.28 8.93 -21.79
N PHE A 159 -17.88 7.67 -21.64
CA PHE A 159 -17.03 7.22 -20.53
C PHE A 159 -15.83 6.38 -21.01
N LEU A 160 -14.81 6.27 -20.17
CA LEU A 160 -13.68 5.37 -20.39
C LEU A 160 -14.10 3.92 -20.24
N PHE A 161 -13.70 3.09 -21.20
CA PHE A 161 -13.83 1.64 -21.17
C PHE A 161 -12.51 1.00 -21.60
N ASN A 162 -12.42 -0.33 -21.53
CA ASN A 162 -11.21 -1.12 -21.81
C ASN A 162 -9.96 -0.47 -21.20
N THR A 163 -10.06 -0.15 -19.92
CA THR A 163 -9.02 0.54 -19.14
C THR A 163 -8.68 -0.30 -17.92
N ILE A 164 -7.40 -0.54 -17.68
CA ILE A 164 -6.90 -1.32 -16.55
C ILE A 164 -5.93 -0.45 -15.75
N LEU A 165 -6.29 -0.19 -14.50
CA LEU A 165 -5.50 0.60 -13.55
C LEU A 165 -4.97 -0.31 -12.44
N ASP A 166 -3.71 -0.11 -12.03
CA ASP A 166 -3.10 -0.81 -10.90
C ASP A 166 -3.10 0.10 -9.68
N GLY A 167 -3.58 -0.43 -8.57
CA GLY A 167 -3.78 0.37 -7.37
C GLY A 167 -3.95 -0.44 -6.11
N GLU A 168 -4.21 0.28 -5.02
CA GLU A 168 -4.36 -0.27 -3.69
C GLU A 168 -5.61 0.30 -3.01
N LEU A 169 -6.43 -0.60 -2.48
CA LEU A 169 -7.66 -0.28 -1.77
C LEU A 169 -7.37 -0.18 -0.28
N VAL A 170 -7.79 0.92 0.35
CA VAL A 170 -7.42 1.28 1.72
C VAL A 170 -8.59 1.92 2.47
N HIS A 171 -8.48 1.90 3.80
CA HIS A 171 -9.35 2.66 4.70
C HIS A 171 -8.65 3.96 5.12
N ASP A 172 -9.14 5.09 4.62
CA ASP A 172 -8.70 6.43 5.04
C ASP A 172 -9.47 6.88 6.28
N THR A 173 -8.76 7.28 7.33
CA THR A 173 -9.34 8.00 8.46
C THR A 173 -9.55 9.47 8.09
N VAL A 174 -10.78 9.95 8.26
CA VAL A 174 -11.14 11.34 7.96
C VAL A 174 -11.49 12.05 9.27
N PRO A 175 -10.84 13.18 9.61
CA PRO A 175 -11.17 13.93 10.82
C PRO A 175 -12.66 14.29 10.88
N GLY A 176 -13.32 13.92 11.97
CA GLY A 176 -14.74 14.18 12.19
C GLY A 176 -15.71 13.12 11.62
N GLU A 177 -15.21 12.11 10.91
CA GLU A 177 -16.03 10.96 10.48
C GLU A 177 -15.83 9.78 11.43
N PRO A 178 -16.91 9.12 11.89
CA PRO A 178 -16.80 8.00 12.82
C PRO A 178 -16.22 6.73 12.19
N GLU A 179 -16.47 6.55 10.89
CA GLU A 179 -16.05 5.39 10.11
C GLU A 179 -15.00 5.77 9.06
N PRO A 180 -14.03 4.89 8.78
CA PRO A 180 -13.04 5.13 7.74
C PRO A 180 -13.68 5.09 6.35
N ARG A 181 -13.15 5.90 5.43
CA ARG A 181 -13.60 5.95 4.04
C ARG A 181 -12.82 4.96 3.19
N LEU A 182 -13.51 4.21 2.35
CA LEU A 182 -12.87 3.33 1.38
C LEU A 182 -12.32 4.14 0.19
N VAL A 183 -11.01 4.03 -0.07
CA VAL A 183 -10.30 4.76 -1.13
C VAL A 183 -9.43 3.82 -1.94
N PHE A 184 -9.51 3.92 -3.27
CA PHE A 184 -8.65 3.23 -4.23
C PHE A 184 -7.59 4.19 -4.76
N TYR A 185 -6.34 3.99 -4.34
CA TYR A 185 -5.18 4.76 -4.80
C TYR A 185 -4.55 4.11 -6.02
N VAL A 186 -4.57 4.81 -7.15
CA VAL A 186 -4.02 4.32 -8.42
C VAL A 186 -2.57 4.77 -8.58
N PHE A 187 -1.65 3.83 -8.83
CA PHE A 187 -0.23 4.11 -9.00
C PHE A 187 0.33 3.73 -10.39
N ASP A 188 -0.39 2.94 -11.21
CA ASP A 188 0.01 2.64 -12.59
C ASP A 188 -1.19 2.42 -13.52
N CYS A 189 -0.96 2.45 -14.83
CA CYS A 189 -1.97 2.29 -15.89
C CYS A 189 -1.46 1.30 -16.95
N LEU A 190 -2.06 0.10 -16.97
CA LEU A 190 -1.67 -0.97 -17.89
C LEU A 190 -2.33 -0.81 -19.25
N ALA A 191 -3.59 -0.40 -19.28
CA ALA A 191 -4.35 -0.13 -20.50
C ALA A 191 -5.25 1.09 -20.31
N LEU A 192 -5.43 1.89 -21.36
CA LEU A 192 -6.29 3.08 -21.33
C LEU A 192 -7.01 3.20 -22.66
N ASP A 193 -8.35 3.24 -22.62
CA ASP A 193 -9.21 3.41 -23.80
C ASP A 193 -8.84 2.44 -24.94
N ASN A 194 -8.83 1.14 -24.64
CA ASN A 194 -8.48 0.07 -25.57
C ASN A 194 -7.01 0.03 -26.05
N ALA A 195 -6.15 0.90 -25.53
CA ALA A 195 -4.73 0.92 -25.88
C ALA A 195 -3.86 0.32 -24.76
N ASN A 196 -3.04 -0.68 -25.13
CA ASN A 196 -2.03 -1.26 -24.26
C ASN A 196 -0.92 -0.24 -23.96
N ASN A 197 -0.69 0.04 -22.68
CA ASN A 197 0.35 0.97 -22.20
C ASN A 197 1.54 0.27 -21.56
N THR A 198 1.49 -1.06 -21.38
CA THR A 198 2.53 -1.82 -20.65
C THR A 198 3.90 -1.71 -21.31
N GLY A 199 3.98 -1.59 -22.64
CA GLY A 199 5.23 -1.37 -23.37
C GLY A 199 5.83 0.04 -23.26
N ARG A 200 5.12 1.00 -22.62
CA ARG A 200 5.60 2.38 -22.41
C ARG A 200 6.38 2.48 -21.10
N PRO A 201 7.37 3.39 -20.99
CA PRO A 201 8.00 3.73 -19.71
C PRO A 201 7.02 4.30 -18.68
N LEU A 202 7.36 4.19 -17.39
CA LEU A 202 6.49 4.58 -16.28
C LEU A 202 6.08 6.06 -16.31
N ASP A 203 6.99 6.97 -16.65
CA ASP A 203 6.67 8.40 -16.75
C ASP A 203 5.58 8.70 -17.79
N ILE A 204 5.58 7.97 -18.91
CA ILE A 204 4.53 8.03 -19.91
C ILE A 204 3.23 7.43 -19.39
N ARG A 205 3.28 6.30 -18.67
CA ARG A 205 2.08 5.65 -18.10
C ARG A 205 1.40 6.53 -17.06
N ILE A 206 2.17 7.09 -16.11
CA ILE A 206 1.67 8.03 -15.09
C ILE A 206 1.20 9.33 -15.75
N GLY A 207 1.91 9.85 -16.75
CA GLY A 207 1.49 11.04 -17.49
C GLY A 207 0.12 10.87 -18.15
N LYS A 208 -0.13 9.70 -18.77
CA LYS A 208 -1.45 9.34 -19.32
C LYS A 208 -2.51 9.21 -18.23
N LEU A 209 -2.19 8.54 -17.13
CA LEU A 209 -3.08 8.38 -15.99
C LEU A 209 -3.56 9.75 -15.48
N LYS A 210 -2.64 10.69 -15.30
CA LYS A 210 -2.95 12.04 -14.85
C LYS A 210 -3.82 12.83 -15.84
N GLU A 211 -3.39 12.92 -17.09
CA GLU A 211 -4.06 13.78 -18.08
C GLU A 211 -5.37 13.19 -18.61
N HIS A 212 -5.47 11.85 -18.75
CA HIS A 212 -6.61 11.21 -19.40
C HIS A 212 -7.57 10.51 -18.44
N VAL A 213 -7.17 10.23 -17.19
CA VAL A 213 -8.07 9.64 -16.18
C VAL A 213 -8.42 10.66 -15.12
N PHE A 214 -7.42 11.14 -14.38
CA PHE A 214 -7.68 11.94 -13.18
C PHE A 214 -8.13 13.35 -13.46
N LYS A 215 -7.52 14.06 -14.41
CA LYS A 215 -7.91 15.44 -14.71
C LYS A 215 -9.37 15.56 -15.18
N PRO A 216 -9.88 14.74 -16.14
CA PRO A 216 -11.29 14.69 -16.48
C PRO A 216 -12.18 14.28 -15.30
N TYR A 217 -11.79 13.23 -14.57
CA TYR A 217 -12.56 12.71 -13.44
C TYR A 217 -12.72 13.74 -12.32
N MET A 218 -11.65 14.43 -11.93
CA MET A 218 -11.69 15.45 -10.87
C MET A 218 -12.55 16.65 -11.28
N ALA A 219 -12.47 17.09 -12.54
CA ALA A 219 -13.35 18.14 -13.06
C ALA A 219 -14.83 17.73 -13.01
N TRP A 220 -15.13 16.48 -13.39
CA TRP A 220 -16.48 15.93 -13.33
C TRP A 220 -17.02 15.81 -11.91
N MET A 221 -16.21 15.31 -10.98
CA MET A 221 -16.58 15.18 -9.57
C MET A 221 -16.76 16.54 -8.89
N ALA A 222 -15.99 17.55 -9.27
CA ALA A 222 -16.15 18.93 -8.80
C ALA A 222 -17.44 19.57 -9.34
N ALA A 223 -17.81 19.31 -10.59
CA ALA A 223 -19.06 19.76 -11.19
C ALA A 223 -20.30 19.02 -10.65
N ASN A 224 -20.11 17.81 -10.12
CA ASN A 224 -21.19 16.95 -9.62
C ASN A 224 -20.89 16.41 -8.21
N PRO A 225 -20.80 17.27 -7.16
CA PRO A 225 -20.38 16.85 -5.83
C PRO A 225 -21.25 15.74 -5.22
N GLN A 226 -22.55 15.68 -5.56
CA GLN A 226 -23.50 14.67 -5.09
C GLN A 226 -23.12 13.24 -5.49
N LEU A 227 -22.39 13.04 -6.60
CA LEU A 227 -21.95 11.71 -7.05
C LEU A 227 -21.00 11.07 -6.04
N HIS A 228 -20.33 11.88 -5.21
CA HIS A 228 -19.49 11.38 -4.16
C HIS A 228 -20.26 10.45 -3.19
N LEU A 229 -21.54 10.70 -2.93
CA LEU A 229 -22.34 9.87 -2.02
C LEU A 229 -22.85 8.58 -2.67
N GLN A 230 -22.80 8.49 -4.01
CA GLN A 230 -23.32 7.37 -4.78
C GLN A 230 -22.24 6.34 -5.14
N GLN A 231 -20.96 6.74 -5.10
CA GLN A 231 -19.87 5.85 -5.43
C GLN A 231 -19.58 4.83 -4.33
N PRO A 232 -19.26 3.57 -4.68
CA PRO A 232 -18.93 2.53 -3.71
C PRO A 232 -17.60 2.80 -2.97
N PHE A 233 -16.70 3.57 -3.57
CA PHE A 233 -15.44 4.02 -2.99
C PHE A 233 -14.92 5.27 -3.70
N ARG A 234 -13.97 5.98 -3.08
CA ARG A 234 -13.25 7.09 -3.72
C ARG A 234 -12.12 6.58 -4.60
N VAL A 235 -11.81 7.29 -5.67
CA VAL A 235 -10.61 7.03 -6.49
C VAL A 235 -9.67 8.22 -6.39
N GLN A 236 -8.39 7.97 -6.10
CA GLN A 236 -7.36 9.00 -5.99
C GLN A 236 -6.09 8.59 -6.72
N GLU A 237 -5.36 9.58 -7.24
CA GLU A 237 -4.03 9.39 -7.82
C GLU A 237 -3.01 9.20 -6.69
N LYS A 238 -2.14 8.19 -6.79
CA LYS A 238 -1.01 8.06 -5.88
C LYS A 238 0.02 9.15 -6.18
N GLN A 239 0.35 9.95 -5.17
CA GLN A 239 1.41 10.94 -5.33
C GLN A 239 2.78 10.25 -5.41
N VAL A 240 3.56 10.62 -6.42
CA VAL A 240 4.92 10.16 -6.62
C VAL A 240 5.92 11.29 -6.38
N TYR A 241 7.07 10.92 -5.83
CA TYR A 241 8.13 11.81 -5.42
C TYR A 241 9.46 11.42 -6.08
N PRO A 242 10.42 12.34 -6.19
CA PRO A 242 11.77 11.98 -6.58
C PRO A 242 12.38 10.94 -5.64
N PRO A 243 13.29 10.07 -6.13
CA PRO A 243 13.79 8.92 -5.36
C PRO A 243 14.77 9.32 -4.25
N TYR A 244 15.11 10.61 -4.17
CA TYR A 244 15.98 11.19 -3.15
C TYR A 244 15.19 12.02 -2.11
N SER A 245 13.87 12.07 -2.15
CA SER A 245 13.08 12.92 -1.25
C SER A 245 12.81 12.29 0.12
N PHE A 246 13.81 11.62 0.73
CA PHE A 246 13.61 10.83 1.96
C PHE A 246 13.26 11.70 3.16
N ALA A 247 14.01 12.78 3.40
CA ALA A 247 13.76 13.66 4.52
C ALA A 247 12.35 14.27 4.49
N ALA A 248 11.85 14.65 3.31
CA ALA A 248 10.49 15.16 3.15
C ALA A 248 9.45 14.04 3.31
N MET A 249 9.73 12.84 2.76
CA MET A 249 8.84 11.68 2.88
C MET A 249 8.62 11.32 4.35
N PHE A 250 9.69 11.08 5.12
CA PHE A 250 9.60 10.66 6.52
C PHE A 250 9.03 11.74 7.45
N ASN A 251 9.40 13.01 7.27
CA ASN A 251 9.04 14.06 8.23
C ASN A 251 7.74 14.81 7.88
N GLN A 252 7.26 14.74 6.63
CA GLN A 252 6.12 15.55 6.16
C GLN A 252 5.03 14.71 5.51
N VAL A 253 5.38 13.71 4.70
CA VAL A 253 4.39 12.91 3.97
C VAL A 253 3.82 11.82 4.86
N LEU A 254 4.65 10.88 5.34
CA LEU A 254 4.19 9.73 6.13
C LEU A 254 3.35 10.12 7.35
N PRO A 255 3.70 11.15 8.15
CA PRO A 255 2.91 11.53 9.32
C PRO A 255 1.54 12.14 9.00
N THR A 256 1.30 12.53 7.75
CA THR A 256 0.03 13.17 7.32
C THR A 256 -0.89 12.23 6.55
N LEU A 257 -0.46 10.97 6.35
CA LEU A 257 -1.26 9.96 5.67
C LEU A 257 -2.51 9.62 6.48
N ARG A 258 -3.60 9.34 5.76
CA ARG A 258 -4.90 8.96 6.33
C ARG A 258 -5.06 7.43 6.43
N HIS A 259 -4.17 6.69 5.80
CA HIS A 259 -4.13 5.23 5.75
C HIS A 259 -2.81 4.71 6.34
N GLY A 260 -2.76 3.41 6.57
CA GLY A 260 -1.57 2.73 7.08
C GLY A 260 -0.45 2.76 6.04
N ASN A 261 0.79 2.84 6.53
CA ASN A 261 1.99 2.78 5.74
C ASN A 261 2.96 1.79 6.39
N ASP A 262 3.54 0.90 5.59
CA ASP A 262 4.51 -0.11 6.05
C ASP A 262 5.86 -0.01 5.33
N GLY A 263 6.15 1.12 4.68
CA GLY A 263 7.42 1.35 4.00
C GLY A 263 7.34 2.27 2.78
N LEU A 264 8.20 2.02 1.79
CA LEU A 264 8.32 2.80 0.55
C LEU A 264 8.34 1.88 -0.67
N ILE A 265 7.78 2.35 -1.78
CA ILE A 265 7.92 1.71 -3.10
C ILE A 265 8.76 2.60 -4.00
N PHE A 266 9.74 1.98 -4.67
CA PHE A 266 10.51 2.58 -5.74
C PHE A 266 10.17 1.89 -7.05
N THR A 267 9.75 2.65 -8.05
CA THR A 267 9.42 2.12 -9.38
C THR A 267 10.30 2.79 -10.42
N CYS A 268 11.02 2.02 -11.22
CA CYS A 268 11.94 2.57 -12.22
C CYS A 268 11.19 3.40 -13.26
N LYS A 269 11.69 4.61 -13.56
CA LYS A 269 11.05 5.56 -14.48
C LYS A 269 11.01 5.03 -15.91
N ASN A 270 12.10 4.40 -16.35
CA ASN A 270 12.37 4.16 -17.77
C ASN A 270 11.99 2.76 -18.26
N THR A 271 11.51 1.87 -17.37
CA THR A 271 11.18 0.49 -17.73
C THR A 271 9.72 0.34 -18.14
N ARG A 272 9.49 -0.61 -19.05
CA ARG A 272 8.15 -1.13 -19.36
C ARG A 272 7.55 -1.79 -18.11
N TYR A 273 6.24 -2.00 -18.10
CA TYR A 273 5.56 -2.78 -17.08
C TYR A 273 5.87 -4.27 -17.28
N GLU A 274 6.34 -4.97 -16.24
CA GLU A 274 6.57 -6.41 -16.30
C GLU A 274 5.47 -7.19 -15.57
N PHE A 275 5.00 -8.27 -16.18
CA PHE A 275 3.98 -9.12 -15.59
C PHE A 275 4.63 -10.16 -14.66
N GLY A 276 4.11 -10.32 -13.43
CA GLY A 276 4.75 -11.16 -12.42
C GLY A 276 5.90 -10.43 -11.73
N THR A 277 6.93 -11.12 -11.26
CA THR A 277 8.04 -10.48 -10.50
C THR A 277 8.82 -9.49 -11.36
N ASP A 278 8.88 -8.22 -10.92
CA ASP A 278 9.63 -7.15 -11.57
C ASP A 278 10.79 -6.70 -10.67
N LYS A 279 12.02 -6.83 -11.18
CA LYS A 279 13.24 -6.45 -10.45
C LYS A 279 13.46 -4.94 -10.37
N HIS A 280 12.67 -4.17 -11.12
CA HIS A 280 12.74 -2.71 -11.17
C HIS A 280 11.65 -2.04 -10.33
N ILE A 281 10.87 -2.83 -9.57
CA ILE A 281 9.95 -2.34 -8.55
C ILE A 281 10.45 -2.86 -7.21
N LEU A 282 10.90 -1.94 -6.37
CA LEU A 282 11.56 -2.25 -5.11
C LEU A 282 10.65 -1.86 -3.96
N LYS A 283 10.42 -2.79 -3.02
CA LYS A 283 9.74 -2.51 -1.75
C LYS A 283 10.77 -2.41 -0.63
N TRP A 284 10.85 -1.23 -0.04
CA TRP A 284 11.61 -1.03 1.19
C TRP A 284 10.64 -1.02 2.36
N LYS A 285 11.01 -1.69 3.45
CA LYS A 285 10.30 -1.63 4.72
C LYS A 285 11.32 -1.32 5.82
N PRO A 286 10.96 -0.53 6.84
CA PRO A 286 11.84 -0.36 7.98
C PRO A 286 12.04 -1.72 8.66
N PRO A 287 13.20 -1.95 9.31
CA PRO A 287 13.56 -3.29 9.81
C PRO A 287 12.54 -3.88 10.80
N HIS A 288 11.92 -3.02 11.62
CA HIS A 288 10.89 -3.43 12.58
C HIS A 288 9.55 -3.82 11.94
N GLU A 289 9.32 -3.47 10.67
CA GLU A 289 8.15 -3.89 9.88
C GLU A 289 8.39 -5.19 9.09
N ASN A 290 9.62 -5.74 9.13
CA ASN A 290 9.91 -7.06 8.59
C ASN A 290 9.57 -8.12 9.64
N THR A 291 8.34 -8.62 9.58
CA THR A 291 7.81 -9.59 10.53
C THR A 291 7.78 -11.00 9.95
N ILE A 292 7.79 -11.98 10.84
CA ILE A 292 7.64 -13.41 10.55
C ILE A 292 6.57 -13.94 11.48
N ASP A 293 5.60 -14.69 10.92
CA ASP A 293 4.60 -15.36 11.75
C ASP A 293 5.12 -16.72 12.19
N PHE A 294 5.32 -16.89 13.49
CA PHE A 294 5.78 -18.13 14.10
C PHE A 294 4.67 -18.81 14.86
N LYS A 295 4.77 -20.13 15.04
CA LYS A 295 3.93 -20.85 16.00
C LYS A 295 4.59 -20.80 17.37
N LEU A 296 3.92 -20.21 18.34
CA LEU A 296 4.42 -20.09 19.71
C LEU A 296 4.29 -21.45 20.42
N LYS A 297 5.35 -21.88 21.09
CA LYS A 297 5.34 -22.99 22.02
C LYS A 297 5.91 -22.54 23.36
N LEU A 298 5.12 -22.65 24.42
CA LEU A 298 5.61 -22.36 25.77
C LEU A 298 6.49 -23.51 26.24
N GLY A 299 7.63 -23.17 26.84
CA GLY A 299 8.53 -24.12 27.48
C GLY A 299 8.01 -24.60 28.82
N ASP A 300 8.88 -25.25 29.59
CA ASP A 300 8.54 -25.71 30.92
C ASP A 300 8.27 -24.53 31.85
N PHE A 301 7.25 -24.68 32.69
CA PHE A 301 6.92 -23.73 33.74
C PHE A 301 7.70 -24.08 35.01
N PRO A 302 8.08 -23.07 35.82
CA PRO A 302 8.57 -23.30 37.17
C PRO A 302 7.58 -24.17 37.95
N THR A 303 8.07 -25.00 38.85
CA THR A 303 7.21 -25.88 39.65
C THR A 303 7.17 -25.43 41.11
N PHE A 304 6.03 -25.60 41.78
CA PHE A 304 5.86 -25.31 43.20
C PHE A 304 5.24 -26.49 43.94
N ASP A 305 5.37 -26.50 45.27
CA ASP A 305 4.72 -27.47 46.16
C ASP A 305 3.34 -26.89 46.56
N PRO A 306 2.23 -27.58 46.27
CA PRO A 306 0.89 -27.10 46.62
C PRO A 306 0.58 -27.16 48.13
N GLU A 307 1.44 -27.77 48.94
CA GLU A 307 1.27 -27.95 50.40
C GLU A 307 -0.07 -28.62 50.80
N ASP A 308 -0.71 -29.34 49.86
CA ASP A 308 -2.02 -29.99 50.03
C ASP A 308 -1.92 -31.45 50.54
N GLY A 309 -0.70 -31.96 50.69
CA GLY A 309 -0.41 -33.29 51.19
C GLY A 309 -0.38 -34.38 50.12
N GLU A 310 -0.53 -34.05 48.82
CA GLU A 310 -0.25 -34.96 47.72
C GLU A 310 1.27 -34.96 47.37
N GLU A 311 1.79 -36.08 46.85
CA GLU A 311 3.21 -36.18 46.46
C GLU A 311 3.46 -35.55 45.09
N GLY A 312 4.18 -34.42 45.05
CA GLY A 312 4.87 -33.94 43.85
C GLY A 312 4.86 -32.42 43.65
N LEU A 313 5.90 -31.91 42.99
CA LEU A 313 5.92 -30.53 42.52
C LEU A 313 5.01 -30.41 41.29
N ILE A 314 4.12 -29.41 41.28
CA ILE A 314 3.23 -29.12 40.15
C ILE A 314 3.69 -27.88 39.39
N PRO A 315 3.44 -27.76 38.07
CA PRO A 315 3.75 -26.55 37.32
C PRO A 315 2.94 -25.33 37.81
N ASP A 316 3.64 -24.23 38.06
CA ASP A 316 3.06 -22.90 38.30
C ASP A 316 2.77 -22.23 36.95
N TYR A 317 1.51 -22.29 36.51
CA TYR A 317 1.09 -21.64 35.27
C TYR A 317 0.90 -20.11 35.40
N ASP A 318 0.90 -19.56 36.63
CA ASP A 318 0.87 -18.12 36.88
C ASP A 318 2.30 -17.52 36.80
N ALA A 319 3.32 -18.34 37.06
CA ALA A 319 4.71 -18.01 36.81
C ALA A 319 5.03 -17.96 35.31
N LYS A 320 6.03 -17.15 34.97
CA LYS A 320 6.53 -17.02 33.60
C LYS A 320 7.24 -18.32 33.19
N PRO A 321 6.95 -18.88 32.00
CA PRO A 321 7.64 -20.07 31.53
C PRO A 321 9.12 -19.74 31.27
N LEU A 322 9.98 -20.76 31.40
CA LEU A 322 11.43 -20.60 31.24
C LEU A 322 11.82 -20.15 29.82
N ARG A 323 11.02 -20.53 28.82
CA ARG A 323 11.27 -20.26 27.41
C ARG A 323 9.97 -20.01 26.65
N PHE A 324 10.04 -19.13 25.65
CA PHE A 324 8.98 -18.91 24.67
C PHE A 324 9.52 -19.31 23.30
N ILE A 325 9.31 -20.57 22.91
CA ILE A 325 9.95 -21.17 21.74
C ILE A 325 9.19 -20.75 20.48
N LEU A 326 9.91 -20.24 19.48
CA LEU A 326 9.35 -19.91 18.17
C LEU A 326 9.52 -21.11 17.22
N LEU A 327 8.41 -21.59 16.65
CA LEU A 327 8.41 -22.70 15.69
C LEU A 327 8.10 -22.21 14.27
N VAL A 328 8.79 -22.81 13.29
CA VAL A 328 8.64 -22.56 11.85
C VAL A 328 8.07 -23.79 11.16
N ASN A 329 7.25 -23.57 10.14
CA ASN A 329 6.64 -24.64 9.37
C ASN A 329 7.62 -25.20 8.30
N HIS A 330 7.81 -26.52 8.28
CA HIS A 330 8.63 -27.26 7.31
C HIS A 330 7.78 -28.14 6.35
N GLY A 331 6.47 -27.91 6.29
CA GLY A 331 5.50 -28.67 5.49
C GLY A 331 4.91 -29.86 6.24
N SER A 332 3.76 -30.35 5.76
CA SER A 332 3.09 -31.57 6.29
C SER A 332 2.86 -31.57 7.81
N ASN A 333 2.42 -30.42 8.38
CA ASN A 333 2.25 -30.20 9.83
C ASN A 333 3.55 -30.33 10.66
N ASN A 334 4.73 -30.39 10.04
CA ASN A 334 6.00 -30.42 10.73
C ASN A 334 6.41 -29.00 11.14
N ASN A 335 6.41 -28.73 12.46
CA ASN A 335 6.87 -27.46 13.00
C ASN A 335 8.17 -27.69 13.78
N GLN A 336 9.24 -26.99 13.40
CA GLN A 336 10.56 -27.14 14.00
C GLN A 336 10.97 -25.87 14.75
N PRO A 337 11.76 -25.96 15.83
CA PRO A 337 12.33 -24.80 16.50
C PRO A 337 13.14 -23.94 15.53
N PHE A 338 12.88 -22.63 15.56
CA PHE A 338 13.56 -21.66 14.70
C PHE A 338 15.05 -21.51 15.04
N GLY A 339 15.40 -21.71 16.31
CA GLY A 339 16.76 -21.51 16.84
C GLY A 339 16.90 -20.27 17.73
N HIS A 340 15.92 -19.38 17.70
CA HIS A 340 15.78 -18.25 18.63
C HIS A 340 14.44 -18.33 19.37
N ASP A 341 14.42 -17.81 20.58
CA ASP A 341 13.22 -17.70 21.40
C ASP A 341 12.64 -16.29 21.33
N LEU A 342 11.36 -16.17 21.64
CA LEU A 342 10.69 -14.91 21.86
C LEU A 342 11.12 -14.33 23.21
N THR A 343 11.67 -13.12 23.20
CA THR A 343 12.00 -12.40 24.41
C THR A 343 10.75 -11.68 24.92
N VAL A 344 10.25 -12.12 26.07
CA VAL A 344 9.09 -11.55 26.75
C VAL A 344 9.55 -10.98 28.09
N SER A 345 9.25 -9.71 28.38
CA SER A 345 9.49 -9.09 29.69
C SER A 345 8.44 -9.51 30.71
N ASP A 346 8.68 -9.26 32.00
CA ASP A 346 7.72 -9.64 33.05
C ASP A 346 6.42 -8.83 32.95
N GLN A 347 6.50 -7.56 32.51
CA GLN A 347 5.32 -6.75 32.22
C GLN A 347 4.51 -7.32 31.05
N GLU A 348 5.17 -7.76 29.99
CA GLU A 348 4.50 -8.38 28.84
C GLU A 348 3.90 -9.75 29.21
N TRP A 349 4.51 -10.48 30.14
CA TRP A 349 3.93 -11.71 30.67
C TRP A 349 2.62 -11.44 31.41
N GLU A 350 2.54 -10.39 32.22
CA GLU A 350 1.28 -10.01 32.86
C GLU A 350 0.19 -9.62 31.84
N ILE A 351 0.57 -8.93 30.75
CA ILE A 351 -0.35 -8.66 29.63
C ILE A 351 -0.85 -9.97 29.02
N LEU A 352 0.05 -10.89 28.69
CA LEU A 352 -0.27 -12.19 28.08
C LEU A 352 -1.21 -13.02 28.96
N LYS A 353 -0.95 -13.09 30.27
CA LYS A 353 -1.84 -13.74 31.25
C LYS A 353 -3.21 -13.06 31.30
N GLY A 354 -3.22 -11.72 31.28
CA GLY A 354 -4.44 -10.90 31.31
C GLY A 354 -5.39 -11.13 30.13
N LEU A 355 -4.93 -11.73 29.03
CA LEU A 355 -5.77 -12.06 27.87
C LEU A 355 -6.79 -13.18 28.16
N ASN A 356 -6.60 -13.97 29.23
CA ASN A 356 -7.46 -15.09 29.64
C ASN A 356 -7.83 -16.04 28.47
N GLN A 357 -6.84 -16.37 27.65
CA GLN A 357 -6.98 -17.24 26.49
C GLN A 357 -5.77 -18.16 26.37
N ARG A 358 -5.93 -19.27 25.66
CA ARG A 358 -4.80 -20.17 25.38
C ARG A 358 -3.75 -19.42 24.55
N LEU A 359 -2.50 -19.45 24.99
CA LEU A 359 -1.36 -18.85 24.27
C LEU A 359 -0.57 -19.90 23.47
N ASP A 360 -0.35 -21.07 24.09
CA ASP A 360 0.45 -22.14 23.51
C ASP A 360 -0.19 -22.72 22.24
N GLY A 361 0.63 -22.85 21.19
CA GLY A 361 0.26 -23.41 19.89
C GLY A 361 -0.37 -22.42 18.92
N ARG A 362 -0.56 -21.15 19.31
CA ARG A 362 -1.07 -20.09 18.42
C ARG A 362 0.01 -19.49 17.54
N ILE A 363 -0.41 -18.81 16.49
CA ILE A 363 0.49 -18.12 15.58
C ILE A 363 0.62 -16.67 16.01
N ILE A 364 1.85 -16.23 16.22
CA ILE A 364 2.20 -14.88 16.68
C ILE A 364 3.07 -14.20 15.63
N GLU A 365 2.77 -12.94 15.34
CA GLU A 365 3.61 -12.12 14.46
C GLU A 365 4.80 -11.57 15.26
N CYS A 366 6.02 -11.82 14.80
CA CYS A 366 7.24 -11.38 15.48
C CYS A 366 8.16 -10.58 14.55
N TYR A 367 8.95 -9.68 15.12
CA TYR A 367 10.00 -8.95 14.42
C TYR A 367 11.32 -9.07 15.19
N ARG A 368 12.43 -8.85 14.48
CA ARG A 368 13.77 -8.86 15.07
C ARG A 368 14.12 -7.44 15.54
N ALA A 369 14.29 -7.26 16.84
CA ALA A 369 14.62 -5.96 17.44
C ALA A 369 16.13 -5.65 17.36
N ASP A 370 16.97 -6.66 17.58
CA ASP A 370 18.43 -6.62 17.44
C ASP A 370 18.96 -8.00 16.98
N HIS A 371 20.28 -8.20 16.89
CA HIS A 371 20.87 -9.42 16.33
C HIS A 371 20.33 -10.72 16.95
N ASP A 372 20.05 -10.72 18.26
CA ASP A 372 19.68 -11.93 19.01
C ASP A 372 18.30 -11.86 19.65
N THR A 373 17.62 -10.72 19.61
CA THR A 373 16.33 -10.49 20.29
C THR A 373 15.16 -10.47 19.31
N TRP A 374 14.27 -11.45 19.45
CA TRP A 374 12.97 -11.49 18.78
C TRP A 374 11.87 -11.02 19.73
N ARG A 375 11.00 -10.14 19.23
CA ARG A 375 9.84 -9.62 19.97
C ARG A 375 8.57 -9.85 19.16
N TYR A 376 7.43 -9.90 19.83
CA TYR A 376 6.14 -9.95 19.13
C TYR A 376 5.78 -8.54 18.67
N LYS A 377 5.05 -8.44 17.55
CA LYS A 377 4.48 -7.16 17.11
C LYS A 377 3.31 -6.81 18.02
N PRO A 378 3.34 -5.69 18.77
CA PRO A 378 2.24 -5.32 19.64
C PRO A 378 1.08 -4.70 18.85
N GLU A 379 -0.14 -4.99 19.29
CA GLU A 379 -1.36 -4.25 18.97
C GLU A 379 -1.43 -2.95 19.80
N HIS A 380 -2.45 -2.12 19.55
CA HIS A 380 -2.63 -0.83 20.24
C HIS A 380 -2.65 -0.93 21.78
N ASP A 381 -3.20 -2.02 22.32
CA ASP A 381 -3.30 -2.26 23.76
C ASP A 381 -2.04 -2.91 24.35
N GLY A 382 -0.98 -3.07 23.56
CA GLY A 382 0.26 -3.74 23.95
C GLY A 382 0.19 -5.28 23.94
N SER A 383 -0.99 -5.85 23.64
CA SER A 383 -1.13 -7.28 23.44
C SER A 383 -0.41 -7.72 22.15
N PRO A 384 0.05 -8.96 22.05
CA PRO A 384 0.65 -9.45 20.81
C PRO A 384 -0.38 -9.54 19.68
N ARG A 385 0.08 -9.25 18.46
CA ARG A 385 -0.67 -9.51 17.25
C ARG A 385 -0.73 -11.01 16.95
N TRP A 386 -1.87 -11.60 17.32
CA TRP A 386 -2.19 -12.98 16.98
C TRP A 386 -2.66 -13.11 15.55
N ARG A 387 -2.18 -14.16 14.87
CA ARG A 387 -2.52 -14.48 13.49
C ARG A 387 -3.51 -15.63 13.42
N ASP A 388 -4.65 -15.46 14.09
CA ASP A 388 -5.72 -16.45 14.09
C ASP A 388 -6.41 -16.57 12.70
N ASP A 389 -6.14 -15.62 11.80
CA ASP A 389 -6.46 -15.69 10.36
C ASP A 389 -5.67 -16.79 9.62
N LYS A 390 -4.57 -17.26 10.20
CA LYS A 390 -3.68 -18.26 9.61
C LYS A 390 -3.89 -19.62 10.25
N LYS A 391 -3.87 -20.65 9.39
CA LYS A 391 -3.83 -22.04 9.83
C LYS A 391 -2.44 -22.47 10.29
N ASP A 392 -1.41 -21.97 9.61
CA ASP A 392 -0.03 -22.40 9.78
C ASP A 392 0.93 -21.20 9.86
N ALA A 393 2.00 -21.36 10.63
CA ALA A 393 3.12 -20.42 10.66
C ALA A 393 3.78 -20.31 9.29
N ASN A 394 4.62 -19.28 9.10
CA ASN A 394 5.35 -19.11 7.85
C ASN A 394 6.23 -20.33 7.54
N HIS A 395 6.26 -20.72 6.27
CA HIS A 395 7.12 -21.81 5.80
C HIS A 395 8.59 -21.37 5.85
N ILE A 396 9.51 -22.31 6.09
CA ILE A 396 10.96 -22.04 6.21
C ILE A 396 11.54 -21.27 5.02
N SER A 397 10.99 -21.45 3.81
CA SER A 397 11.40 -20.66 2.63
C SER A 397 11.04 -19.17 2.75
N THR A 398 9.86 -18.86 3.29
CA THR A 398 9.43 -17.48 3.56
C THR A 398 10.28 -16.88 4.67
N VAL A 399 10.51 -17.63 5.75
CA VAL A 399 11.38 -17.21 6.86
C VAL A 399 12.77 -16.86 6.34
N ARG A 400 13.41 -17.72 5.53
CA ARG A 400 14.73 -17.44 4.94
C ARG A 400 14.73 -16.19 4.08
N SER A 401 13.74 -16.01 3.21
CA SER A 401 13.64 -14.81 2.36
C SER A 401 13.46 -13.52 3.17
N VAL A 402 12.72 -13.58 4.28
CA VAL A 402 12.59 -12.44 5.19
C VAL A 402 13.90 -12.22 5.94
N LEU A 403 14.55 -13.27 6.45
CA LEU A 403 15.85 -13.16 7.14
C LEU A 403 16.93 -12.53 6.28
N GLU A 404 17.02 -12.87 4.99
CA GLU A 404 17.93 -12.20 4.05
C GLU A 404 17.70 -10.67 4.04
N SER A 405 16.45 -10.23 4.17
CA SER A 405 16.09 -8.81 4.25
C SER A 405 16.36 -8.19 5.63
N ILE A 406 16.47 -9.00 6.69
CA ILE A 406 16.75 -8.55 8.06
C ILE A 406 18.26 -8.59 8.37
N GLU A 407 19.03 -9.51 7.77
CA GLU A 407 20.49 -9.67 7.97
C GLU A 407 21.29 -8.47 7.50
N ASP A 408 20.91 -7.89 6.36
CA ASP A 408 21.52 -6.65 5.88
C ASP A 408 20.48 -5.53 5.68
N PRO A 409 19.90 -5.02 6.77
CA PRO A 409 18.79 -4.09 6.68
C PRO A 409 19.28 -2.74 6.19
N VAL A 410 18.55 -2.16 5.25
CA VAL A 410 18.67 -0.74 4.93
C VAL A 410 17.77 0.03 5.88
N THR A 411 18.35 0.82 6.77
CA THR A 411 17.58 1.63 7.73
C THR A 411 17.11 2.96 7.14
N GLU A 412 16.19 3.64 7.82
CA GLU A 412 15.81 5.03 7.47
C GLU A 412 17.02 5.96 7.48
N GLN A 413 17.92 5.79 8.46
CA GLN A 413 19.14 6.58 8.58
C GLN A 413 20.10 6.32 7.41
N ASP A 414 20.17 5.09 6.91
CA ASP A 414 20.96 4.77 5.71
C ASP A 414 20.41 5.51 4.49
N LEU A 415 19.09 5.51 4.29
CA LEU A 415 18.44 6.23 3.20
C LEU A 415 18.68 7.75 3.30
N LEU A 416 18.51 8.34 4.49
CA LEU A 416 18.80 9.74 4.75
C LEU A 416 20.27 10.09 4.45
N SER A 417 21.21 9.21 4.80
CA SER A 417 22.65 9.44 4.56
C SER A 417 23.03 9.47 3.07
N VAL A 418 22.23 8.82 2.20
CA VAL A 418 22.51 8.73 0.76
C VAL A 418 21.70 9.71 -0.09
N GLU A 419 20.70 10.38 0.50
CA GLU A 419 19.82 11.37 -0.16
C GLU A 419 20.58 12.32 -1.10
N GLY A 420 21.61 13.00 -0.57
CA GLY A 420 22.39 13.97 -1.33
C GLY A 420 23.12 13.36 -2.53
N ARG A 421 23.65 12.14 -2.39
CA ARG A 421 24.35 11.42 -3.47
C ARG A 421 23.38 11.02 -4.58
N ILE A 422 22.21 10.49 -4.23
CA ILE A 422 21.16 10.12 -5.20
C ILE A 422 20.66 11.37 -5.92
N LYS A 423 20.43 12.48 -5.21
CA LYS A 423 19.99 13.74 -5.82
C LYS A 423 20.97 14.26 -6.87
N GLN A 424 22.26 14.25 -6.57
CA GLN A 424 23.29 14.65 -7.54
C GLN A 424 23.34 13.71 -8.74
N ALA A 425 23.20 12.40 -8.51
CA ALA A 425 23.19 11.41 -9.58
C ALA A 425 21.97 11.57 -10.51
N VAL A 426 20.77 11.73 -9.97
CA VAL A 426 19.55 11.99 -10.76
C VAL A 426 19.65 13.28 -11.55
N LYS A 427 20.26 14.34 -10.99
CA LYS A 427 20.50 15.58 -11.73
C LYS A 427 21.38 15.33 -12.97
N ARG A 428 22.47 14.58 -12.83
CA ARG A 428 23.33 14.20 -13.97
C ARG A 428 22.58 13.36 -15.00
N LEU A 429 21.81 12.36 -14.58
CA LEU A 429 21.01 11.51 -15.48
C LEU A 429 20.02 12.34 -16.32
N ARG A 430 19.35 13.33 -15.71
CA ARG A 430 18.42 14.22 -16.41
C ARG A 430 19.13 15.14 -17.40
N GLU A 431 20.31 15.64 -17.05
CA GLU A 431 21.14 16.46 -17.95
C GLU A 431 21.59 15.63 -19.18
N GLU A 432 22.07 14.40 -18.96
CA GLU A 432 22.43 13.47 -20.03
C GLU A 432 21.24 13.10 -20.93
N GLU A 433 20.06 12.85 -20.34
CA GLU A 433 18.83 12.56 -21.07
C GLU A 433 18.43 13.75 -21.96
N LYS A 434 18.51 14.97 -21.42
CA LYS A 434 18.24 16.20 -22.15
C LYS A 434 19.22 16.38 -23.32
N GLU A 435 20.52 16.19 -23.09
CA GLU A 435 21.52 16.28 -24.15
C GLU A 435 21.29 15.26 -25.26
N LYS A 436 20.98 14.00 -24.91
CA LYS A 436 20.67 12.95 -25.89
C LYS A 436 19.45 13.34 -26.73
N ARG A 437 18.40 13.86 -26.10
CA ARG A 437 17.20 14.33 -26.80
C ARG A 437 17.48 15.51 -27.73
N ASP A 438 18.27 16.47 -27.27
CA ASP A 438 18.61 17.65 -28.07
C ASP A 438 19.48 17.26 -29.29
N ARG A 439 20.44 16.35 -29.10
CA ARG A 439 21.23 15.78 -30.21
C ARG A 439 20.36 15.03 -31.22
N ALA A 440 19.44 14.17 -30.75
CA ALA A 440 18.52 13.44 -31.62
C ALA A 440 17.61 14.39 -32.43
N ARG A 441 17.13 15.47 -31.80
CA ARG A 441 16.34 16.51 -32.47
C ARG A 441 17.13 17.24 -33.56
N GLN A 442 18.39 17.60 -33.28
CA GLN A 442 19.27 18.23 -34.26
C GLN A 442 19.55 17.31 -35.46
N GLN A 443 19.82 16.03 -35.20
CA GLN A 443 20.03 15.04 -36.28
C GLN A 443 18.78 14.84 -37.15
N ALA A 444 17.59 14.75 -36.55
CA ALA A 444 16.34 14.64 -37.29
C ALA A 444 16.07 15.88 -38.17
N GLN A 445 16.39 17.08 -37.68
CA GLN A 445 16.26 18.32 -38.45
C GLN A 445 17.24 18.37 -39.63
N GLN A 446 18.49 17.94 -39.44
CA GLN A 446 19.47 17.87 -40.54
C GLN A 446 19.06 16.86 -41.61
N GLN A 447 18.54 15.70 -41.22
CA GLN A 447 18.04 14.70 -42.17
C GLN A 447 16.84 15.21 -42.99
N GLN A 448 15.92 15.95 -42.37
CA GLN A 448 14.79 16.57 -43.08
C GLN A 448 15.23 17.68 -44.05
N GLN A 449 16.30 18.43 -43.72
CA GLN A 449 16.86 19.45 -44.62
C GLN A 449 17.62 18.84 -45.81
N HIS A 450 18.30 17.71 -45.62
CA HIS A 450 18.97 16.99 -46.72
C HIS A 450 18.01 16.17 -47.60
N ALA A 451 16.81 15.83 -47.12
CA ALA A 451 15.76 15.14 -47.87
C ALA A 451 14.88 16.08 -48.73
N GLY A 452 15.47 17.14 -49.31
CA GLY A 452 14.79 18.05 -50.25
C GLY A 452 14.10 17.34 -51.43
N PRO A 453 13.20 18.03 -52.17
CA PRO A 453 11.99 17.49 -52.83
C PRO A 453 12.27 16.68 -54.11
N HIS A 454 13.08 15.62 -54.02
CA HIS A 454 13.52 14.88 -55.20
C HIS A 454 12.78 13.56 -55.45
N HIS A 455 11.70 13.27 -54.69
CA HIS A 455 11.00 11.99 -54.74
C HIS A 455 9.62 11.97 -55.42
N ASP A 456 9.11 13.08 -55.95
CA ASP A 456 7.78 13.11 -56.60
C ASP A 456 7.79 12.92 -58.13
N ALA A 457 8.96 12.81 -58.78
CA ALA A 457 9.02 12.75 -60.25
C ALA A 457 9.09 11.35 -60.88
N LYS A 458 8.92 10.24 -60.14
CA LYS A 458 9.12 8.87 -60.68
C LYS A 458 7.99 7.85 -60.49
N LYS A 459 6.75 8.28 -60.27
CA LYS A 459 5.58 7.40 -60.39
C LYS A 459 4.43 8.06 -61.16
N ARG A 460 4.52 8.02 -62.49
CA ARG A 460 3.36 8.03 -63.42
C ARG A 460 3.84 7.70 -64.83
N LYS A 461 3.93 6.40 -65.11
CA LYS A 461 3.80 5.78 -66.44
C LYS A 461 3.79 4.26 -66.21
N TYR A 462 2.65 3.73 -65.82
CA TYR A 462 2.29 2.36 -66.13
C TYR A 462 1.10 2.41 -67.08
N SER A 463 1.27 1.65 -68.14
CA SER A 463 0.59 1.63 -69.43
C SER A 463 -0.84 1.10 -69.38
N GLU A 464 -1.77 1.85 -69.98
CA GLU A 464 -2.93 1.29 -70.67
C GLU A 464 -2.45 0.68 -71.99
N ALA A 465 -2.45 -0.65 -72.10
CA ALA A 465 -2.50 -1.39 -73.36
C ALA A 465 -2.66 -2.89 -73.10
N ASN A 466 -3.90 -3.38 -73.27
CA ASN A 466 -4.27 -4.62 -73.98
C ASN A 466 -5.51 -5.27 -73.36
N GLY A 467 -6.65 -4.95 -73.95
CA GLY A 467 -7.87 -5.71 -73.82
C GLY A 467 -8.68 -5.52 -75.10
N ASN A 468 -8.35 -6.27 -76.15
CA ASN A 468 -9.28 -6.50 -77.24
C ASN A 468 -8.97 -7.75 -78.06
N GLY A 469 -10.02 -8.58 -78.23
CA GLY A 469 -10.20 -9.59 -79.28
C GLY A 469 -9.80 -11.02 -78.90
N SER A 470 -10.58 -12.06 -79.18
CA SER A 470 -11.93 -12.16 -79.75
C SER A 470 -12.38 -13.63 -79.74
N THR A 471 -13.69 -13.79 -79.56
CA THR A 471 -14.53 -14.91 -79.98
C THR A 471 -14.23 -15.43 -81.40
N HIS A 472 -14.02 -16.74 -81.53
CA HIS A 472 -14.80 -17.62 -82.40
C HIS A 472 -14.62 -19.09 -82.00
#